data_AF-A0A941A7W1-F1
#
_entry.id   AF-A0A941A7W1-F1
#
_cell.length_a   1.000
_cell.length_b   1.000
_cell.length_c   1.000
_cell.angle_alpha   90.00
_cell.angle_beta   90.00
_cell.angle_gamma   90.00
#
_symmetry.space_group_name_H-M   'P 1'
#
loop_
_entity.id
_entity.type
_entity.pdbx_description
1 polymer ?
#
loop_
_entity_poly.entity_id
_entity_poly.type
_entity_poly.pdbx_seq_one_letter_code
_entity_poly.pdbx_strand_id
1 'polypeptide(L)'
;NISEVDTKMLTVAVIKGALSPFLQESVNYVNAPGLAKSRGIKIKEVKIKETDNFANLLKVRVVTDKDYCCVKGTLFGKEGRIVMINDYRVDFVPQGWLMIGPHIDRPGIIGKVGTFLGASGINIASMQVGRSEKAGNQMMVLSVESAIPQTVLEQLKSVDGILGATMVNFESLRM
;
A
#
# COMPACT_ATOMS: atom_id res chain seq x y z
N ASN A 1 -4.60 -0.73 24.50
CA ASN A 1 -4.56 -1.37 23.16
C ASN A 1 -5.52 -0.62 22.23
N ILE A 2 -5.26 -0.47 20.92
CA ILE A 2 -6.14 0.25 19.97
C ILE A 2 -7.56 -0.35 19.90
N SER A 3 -7.73 -1.62 20.27
CA SER A 3 -9.03 -2.29 20.37
C SER A 3 -9.90 -1.80 21.54
N GLU A 4 -9.36 -1.02 22.46
CA GLU A 4 -10.05 -0.57 23.70
C GLU A 4 -10.46 0.91 23.66
N VAL A 5 -10.07 1.64 22.61
CA VAL A 5 -10.36 3.09 22.47
C VAL A 5 -11.44 3.34 21.41
N ASP A 6 -11.95 4.58 21.36
CA ASP A 6 -12.79 5.00 20.23
C ASP A 6 -11.94 5.11 18.96
N THR A 7 -12.37 4.40 17.93
CA THR A 7 -11.68 4.17 16.66
C THR A 7 -12.46 4.76 15.49
N LYS A 8 -13.59 5.45 15.73
CA LYS A 8 -14.40 6.06 14.67
C LYS A 8 -13.58 6.92 13.73
N MET A 9 -12.67 7.74 14.28
CA MET A 9 -11.80 8.60 13.48
C MET A 9 -10.83 7.81 12.60
N LEU A 10 -10.39 6.62 13.02
CA LEU A 10 -9.57 5.74 12.18
C LEU A 10 -10.38 5.22 10.99
N THR A 11 -11.62 4.79 11.25
CA THR A 11 -12.52 4.34 10.19
C THR A 11 -12.80 5.47 9.18
N VAL A 12 -13.07 6.69 9.65
CA VAL A 12 -13.23 7.87 8.78
C VAL A 12 -11.96 8.16 7.98
N ALA A 13 -10.79 8.12 8.60
CA ALA A 13 -9.51 8.36 7.94
C ALA A 13 -9.23 7.33 6.83
N VAL A 14 -9.52 6.04 7.10
CA VAL A 14 -9.41 4.96 6.12
C VAL A 14 -10.34 5.20 4.94
N ILE A 15 -11.59 5.60 5.20
CA ILE A 15 -12.56 5.89 4.12
C ILE A 15 -12.09 7.09 3.30
N LYS A 16 -11.66 8.19 3.93
CA LYS A 16 -11.09 9.36 3.24
C LYS A 16 -9.97 8.90 2.31
N GLY A 17 -8.94 8.25 2.86
CA GLY A 17 -7.77 7.81 2.10
C GLY A 17 -8.09 6.82 0.97
N ALA A 18 -9.07 5.94 1.16
CA ALA A 18 -9.48 4.99 0.12
C ALA A 18 -10.25 5.66 -1.03
N LEU A 19 -11.00 6.73 -0.76
CA LEU A 19 -11.82 7.42 -1.77
C LEU A 19 -11.10 8.56 -2.47
N SER A 20 -10.20 9.27 -1.78
CA SER A 20 -9.49 10.44 -2.32
C SER A 20 -8.82 10.23 -3.69
N PRO A 21 -8.17 9.09 -3.99
CA PRO A 21 -7.50 8.90 -5.29
C PRO A 21 -8.45 8.79 -6.49
N PHE A 22 -9.73 8.47 -6.26
CA PHE A 22 -10.68 8.14 -7.33
C PHE A 22 -11.76 9.20 -7.53
N LEU A 23 -11.97 10.07 -6.54
CA LEU A 23 -13.02 11.08 -6.57
C LEU A 23 -12.46 12.43 -7.00
N GLN A 24 -13.11 13.05 -7.99
CA GLN A 24 -12.82 14.44 -8.39
C GLN A 24 -13.29 15.44 -7.34
N GLU A 25 -14.31 15.08 -6.55
CA GLU A 25 -14.78 15.87 -5.42
C GLU A 25 -13.79 15.82 -4.26
N SER A 26 -13.61 16.93 -3.54
CA SER A 26 -12.76 16.98 -2.35
C SER A 26 -13.32 16.09 -1.23
N VAL A 27 -12.64 14.98 -0.95
CA VAL A 27 -12.98 14.05 0.13
C VAL A 27 -12.30 14.51 1.42
N ASN A 28 -13.08 14.74 2.47
CA ASN A 28 -12.61 15.16 3.78
C ASN A 28 -13.22 14.31 4.90
N TYR A 29 -12.80 14.53 6.15
CA TYR A 29 -13.24 13.75 7.31
C TYR A 29 -14.73 13.88 7.62
N VAL A 30 -15.41 14.91 7.11
CA VAL A 30 -16.84 15.14 7.35
C VAL A 30 -17.67 14.40 6.31
N ASN A 31 -17.34 14.53 5.02
CA ASN A 31 -18.14 13.98 3.94
C ASN A 31 -17.79 12.52 3.57
N ALA A 32 -16.59 12.02 3.93
CA ALA A 32 -16.13 10.69 3.53
C ALA A 32 -17.12 9.54 3.84
N PRO A 33 -17.71 9.43 5.05
CA PRO A 33 -18.69 8.38 5.33
C PRO A 33 -19.96 8.49 4.48
N GLY A 34 -20.42 9.72 4.24
CA GLY A 34 -21.58 10.00 3.39
C GLY A 34 -21.34 9.61 1.93
N LEU A 35 -20.17 9.96 1.39
CA LEU A 35 -19.75 9.61 0.03
C LEU A 35 -19.59 8.10 -0.17
N ALA A 36 -19.08 7.39 0.84
CA ALA A 36 -19.02 5.93 0.80
C ALA A 36 -20.42 5.31 0.75
N LYS A 37 -21.32 5.79 1.61
CA LYS A 37 -22.70 5.29 1.68
C LYS A 37 -23.48 5.58 0.39
N SER A 38 -23.38 6.78 -0.18
CA SER A 38 -24.07 7.14 -1.43
C SER A 38 -23.61 6.31 -2.63
N ARG A 39 -22.38 5.78 -2.58
CA ARG A 39 -21.80 4.88 -3.58
C ARG A 39 -22.00 3.40 -3.25
N GLY A 40 -22.80 3.07 -2.24
CA GLY A 40 -23.12 1.68 -1.87
C GLY A 40 -21.97 0.92 -1.22
N ILE A 41 -20.91 1.60 -0.78
CA ILE A 41 -19.76 0.96 -0.12
C ILE A 41 -20.15 0.59 1.32
N LYS A 42 -20.15 -0.71 1.60
CA LYS A 42 -20.45 -1.24 2.94
C LYS A 42 -19.19 -1.21 3.79
N ILE A 43 -19.27 -0.55 4.94
CA ILE A 43 -18.16 -0.44 5.91
C ILE A 43 -18.46 -1.35 7.09
N LYS A 44 -17.48 -2.19 7.46
CA LYS A 44 -17.54 -3.05 8.65
C LYS A 44 -16.27 -2.84 9.46
N GLU A 45 -16.45 -2.45 10.72
CA GLU A 45 -15.36 -2.35 11.69
C GLU A 45 -15.38 -3.57 12.62
N VAL A 46 -14.22 -4.13 12.92
CA VAL A 46 -14.06 -5.27 13.83
C VAL A 46 -12.88 -5.00 14.75
N LYS A 47 -13.09 -5.17 16.06
CA LYS A 47 -12.04 -5.04 17.09
C LYS A 47 -11.74 -6.42 17.66
N ILE A 48 -10.46 -6.78 17.71
CA ILE A 48 -9.98 -8.05 18.25
C ILE A 48 -8.96 -7.70 19.33
N LYS A 49 -9.12 -8.28 20.53
CA LYS A 49 -8.24 -8.01 21.68
C LYS A 49 -6.95 -8.83 21.62
N GLU A 50 -7.04 -10.04 21.09
CA GLU A 50 -5.88 -10.92 20.87
C GLU A 50 -5.05 -10.42 19.69
N THR A 51 -3.75 -10.29 19.89
CA THR A 51 -2.80 -9.84 18.88
C THR A 51 -1.75 -10.93 18.68
N ASP A 52 -1.62 -11.44 17.45
CA ASP A 52 -0.61 -12.47 17.14
C ASP A 52 0.83 -12.00 17.45
N ASN A 53 1.23 -10.83 16.91
CA ASN A 53 2.65 -10.41 16.84
C ASN A 53 2.92 -8.91 17.06
N PHE A 54 1.90 -8.05 17.19
CA PHE A 54 2.07 -6.60 17.35
C PHE A 54 1.09 -6.05 18.38
N ALA A 55 1.55 -5.19 19.29
CA ALA A 55 0.71 -4.60 20.35
C ALA A 55 -0.49 -3.81 19.81
N ASN A 56 -0.34 -3.18 18.63
CA ASN A 56 -1.43 -2.51 17.92
C ASN A 56 -1.31 -2.81 16.42
N LEU A 57 -2.35 -3.38 15.82
CA LEU A 57 -2.36 -3.72 14.40
C LEU A 57 -3.66 -3.23 13.76
N LEU A 58 -3.55 -2.40 12.73
CA LEU A 58 -4.68 -2.00 11.91
C LEU A 58 -4.67 -2.83 10.63
N LYS A 59 -5.76 -3.59 10.39
CA LYS A 59 -5.97 -4.31 9.13
C LYS A 59 -7.08 -3.63 8.34
N VAL A 60 -6.75 -3.13 7.15
CA VAL A 60 -7.72 -2.60 6.20
C VAL A 60 -7.88 -3.62 5.08
N ARG A 61 -9.12 -4.05 4.81
CA ARG A 61 -9.44 -4.93 3.69
C ARG A 61 -10.49 -4.28 2.80
N VAL A 62 -10.19 -4.16 1.52
CA VAL A 62 -11.12 -3.74 0.48
C VAL A 62 -11.44 -4.97 -0.37
N VAL A 63 -12.71 -5.19 -0.67
CA VAL A 63 -13.19 -6.32 -1.48
C VAL A 63 -14.09 -5.75 -2.58
N THR A 64 -13.86 -6.19 -3.81
CA THR A 64 -14.70 -5.89 -4.97
C THR A 64 -15.31 -7.18 -5.52
N ASP A 65 -16.07 -7.07 -6.61
CA ASP A 65 -16.57 -8.20 -7.39
C ASP A 65 -15.46 -9.02 -8.06
N LYS A 66 -14.26 -8.43 -8.25
CA LYS A 66 -13.15 -9.04 -8.98
C LYS A 66 -12.05 -9.56 -8.07
N ASP A 67 -11.71 -8.84 -7.01
CA ASP A 67 -10.56 -9.17 -6.17
C ASP A 67 -10.67 -8.54 -4.76
N TYR A 68 -9.68 -8.77 -3.91
CA TYR A 68 -9.50 -8.08 -2.66
C TYR A 68 -8.08 -7.55 -2.50
N CYS A 69 -7.95 -6.50 -1.70
CA CYS A 69 -6.67 -6.00 -1.20
C CYS A 69 -6.72 -5.92 0.33
N CYS A 70 -5.66 -6.36 0.99
CA CYS A 70 -5.52 -6.28 2.43
C CYS A 70 -4.20 -5.61 2.80
N VAL A 71 -4.22 -4.57 3.62
CA VAL A 71 -3.01 -3.91 4.12
C VAL A 71 -3.03 -3.96 5.64
N LYS A 72 -1.89 -4.30 6.25
CA LYS A 72 -1.71 -4.23 7.70
C LYS A 72 -0.65 -3.19 8.03
N GLY A 73 -0.97 -2.33 9.00
CA GLY A 73 -0.06 -1.33 9.54
C GLY A 73 0.02 -1.38 11.06
N THR A 74 1.15 -0.93 11.59
CA THR A 74 1.42 -0.82 13.03
C THR A 74 2.09 0.53 13.33
N LEU A 75 2.17 0.87 14.61
CA LEU A 75 3.06 1.91 15.10
C LEU A 75 4.28 1.27 15.76
N PHE A 76 5.47 1.68 15.33
CA PHE A 76 6.73 1.39 16.01
C PHE A 76 7.18 2.66 16.73
N GLY A 77 6.93 2.72 18.04
CA GLY A 77 6.99 3.98 18.78
C GLY A 77 5.94 4.97 18.25
N LYS A 78 6.39 6.06 17.61
CA LYS A 78 5.53 7.05 16.93
C LYS A 78 5.54 6.91 15.39
N GLU A 79 6.37 6.04 14.84
CA GLU A 79 6.51 5.86 13.39
C GLU A 79 5.48 4.84 12.89
N GLY A 80 4.67 5.25 11.90
CA GLY A 80 3.75 4.34 11.20
C GLY A 80 4.48 3.45 10.22
N ARG A 81 4.21 2.14 10.25
CA ARG A 81 4.81 1.17 9.34
C ARG A 81 3.75 0.30 8.68
N ILE A 82 3.94 0.02 7.39
CA ILE A 82 3.19 -1.02 6.67
C ILE A 82 3.96 -2.32 6.82
N VAL A 83 3.31 -3.32 7.39
CA VAL A 83 3.94 -4.62 7.73
C VAL A 83 3.42 -5.78 6.89
N MET A 84 2.35 -5.56 6.12
CA MET A 84 1.80 -6.56 5.23
C MET A 84 1.01 -5.92 4.10
N ILE A 85 1.18 -6.43 2.88
CA ILE A 85 0.31 -6.16 1.73
C ILE A 85 -0.13 -7.51 1.19
N ASN A 86 -1.44 -7.76 1.18
CA ASN A 86 -2.06 -9.06 0.95
C ASN A 86 -1.43 -10.13 1.85
N ASP A 87 -0.75 -11.11 1.24
CA ASP A 87 -0.05 -12.19 1.93
C ASP A 87 1.46 -11.95 1.99
N TYR A 88 1.95 -10.81 1.48
CA TYR A 88 3.36 -10.45 1.48
C TYR A 88 3.72 -9.71 2.77
N ARG A 89 4.64 -10.29 3.55
CA ARG A 89 5.24 -9.61 4.70
C ARG A 89 6.22 -8.56 4.20
N VAL A 90 5.96 -7.31 4.56
CA VAL A 90 6.78 -6.12 4.26
C VAL A 90 7.02 -5.37 5.57
N ASP A 91 7.75 -4.26 5.52
CA ASP A 91 8.13 -3.42 6.66
C ASP A 91 8.76 -2.11 6.16
N PHE A 92 7.92 -1.14 5.80
CA PHE A 92 8.35 0.16 5.30
C PHE A 92 7.53 1.31 5.88
N VAL A 93 8.12 2.50 5.85
CA VAL A 93 7.46 3.76 6.22
C VAL A 93 6.66 4.27 5.02
N PRO A 94 5.33 4.48 5.15
CA PRO A 94 4.49 4.97 4.06
C PRO A 94 4.69 6.48 3.86
N GLN A 95 5.77 6.87 3.17
CA GLN A 95 6.15 8.25 2.90
C GLN A 95 6.68 8.43 1.47
N GLY A 96 6.46 9.61 0.89
CA GLY A 96 6.99 9.97 -0.41
C GLY A 96 6.36 9.18 -1.56
N TRP A 97 7.13 9.03 -2.63
CA TRP A 97 6.77 8.20 -3.78
C TRP A 97 7.25 6.77 -3.58
N LEU A 98 6.29 5.84 -3.57
CA LEU A 98 6.57 4.42 -3.53
C LEU A 98 6.12 3.73 -4.82
N MET A 99 6.98 2.88 -5.38
CA MET A 99 6.61 1.91 -6.40
C MET A 99 6.43 0.55 -5.73
N ILE A 100 5.25 -0.03 -5.86
CA ILE A 100 4.89 -1.33 -5.26
C ILE A 100 4.56 -2.30 -6.39
N GLY A 101 5.19 -3.47 -6.41
CA GLY A 101 5.01 -4.43 -7.51
C GLY A 101 5.26 -5.88 -7.12
N PRO A 102 4.32 -6.81 -7.39
CA PRO A 102 4.62 -8.23 -7.31
C PRO A 102 5.58 -8.64 -8.43
N HIS A 103 6.46 -9.61 -8.14
CA HIS A 103 7.40 -10.17 -9.10
C HIS A 103 7.68 -11.65 -8.81
N ILE A 104 8.19 -12.35 -9.82
CA ILE A 104 8.60 -13.74 -9.69
C ILE A 104 9.91 -13.80 -8.87
N ASP A 105 9.96 -14.72 -7.92
CA ASP A 105 11.16 -14.98 -7.11
C ASP A 105 12.17 -15.82 -7.90
N ARG A 106 13.03 -15.14 -8.68
CA ARG A 106 14.13 -15.79 -9.42
C ARG A 106 15.35 -14.87 -9.55
N PRO A 107 16.54 -15.44 -9.76
CA PRO A 107 17.77 -14.65 -9.91
C PRO A 107 17.67 -13.55 -10.97
N GLY A 108 18.22 -12.39 -10.65
CA GLY A 108 18.38 -11.26 -11.58
C GLY A 108 17.18 -10.32 -11.70
N ILE A 109 16.00 -10.63 -11.14
CA ILE A 109 14.82 -9.74 -11.25
C ILE A 109 15.09 -8.37 -10.64
N ILE A 110 15.57 -8.31 -9.40
CA ILE A 110 15.86 -7.04 -8.73
C ILE A 110 16.92 -6.23 -9.49
N GLY A 111 17.95 -6.90 -10.00
CA GLY A 111 18.98 -6.27 -10.84
C GLY A 111 18.40 -5.65 -12.11
N LYS A 112 17.53 -6.38 -12.84
CA LYS A 112 16.84 -5.87 -14.03
C LYS A 112 16.04 -4.60 -13.72
N VAL A 113 15.29 -4.59 -12.62
CA VAL A 113 14.52 -3.40 -12.20
C VAL A 113 15.43 -2.23 -11.87
N GLY A 114 16.50 -2.45 -11.09
CA GLY A 114 17.45 -1.40 -10.73
C GLY A 114 18.14 -0.80 -11.97
N THR A 115 18.62 -1.64 -12.89
CA THR A 115 19.23 -1.19 -14.15
C THR A 115 18.23 -0.43 -15.01
N PHE A 116 16.99 -0.92 -15.14
CA PHE A 116 15.94 -0.27 -15.91
C PHE A 116 15.61 1.13 -15.38
N LEU A 117 15.39 1.25 -14.06
CA LEU A 117 15.09 2.52 -13.41
C LEU A 117 16.27 3.50 -13.49
N GLY A 118 17.50 3.02 -13.26
CA GLY A 118 18.71 3.82 -13.41
C GLY A 118 18.91 4.34 -14.84
N ALA A 119 18.67 3.50 -15.86
CA ALA A 119 18.71 3.91 -17.27
C ALA A 119 17.60 4.93 -17.62
N SER A 120 16.51 4.93 -16.86
CA SER A 120 15.42 5.90 -16.97
C SER A 120 15.65 7.17 -16.12
N GLY A 121 16.80 7.30 -15.46
CA GLY A 121 17.12 8.45 -14.61
C GLY A 121 16.35 8.50 -13.29
N ILE A 122 15.79 7.37 -12.84
CA ILE A 122 15.02 7.29 -11.58
C ILE A 122 15.92 6.74 -10.47
N ASN A 123 16.18 7.57 -9.45
CA ASN A 123 16.93 7.15 -8.27
C ASN A 123 16.06 6.34 -7.29
N ILE A 124 16.63 5.28 -6.72
CA ILE A 124 15.98 4.44 -5.70
C ILE A 124 16.60 4.79 -4.35
N ALA A 125 15.83 5.45 -3.49
CA ALA A 125 16.27 5.87 -2.17
C ALA A 125 16.31 4.70 -1.17
N SER A 126 15.36 3.78 -1.27
CA SER A 126 15.35 2.55 -0.50
C SER A 126 14.57 1.46 -1.21
N MET A 127 14.88 0.21 -0.89
CA MET A 127 14.23 -0.96 -1.45
C MET A 127 13.90 -1.93 -0.32
N GLN A 128 12.70 -2.47 -0.38
CA GLN A 128 12.29 -3.60 0.40
C GLN A 128 11.71 -4.69 -0.48
N VAL A 129 12.07 -5.93 -0.16
CA VAL A 129 11.52 -7.12 -0.79
C VAL A 129 10.75 -7.93 0.26
N GLY A 130 9.44 -7.98 0.09
CA GLY A 130 8.54 -8.74 0.92
C GLY A 130 8.29 -10.14 0.38
N ARG A 131 8.23 -11.11 1.28
CA ARG A 131 7.99 -12.52 0.94
C ARG A 131 6.55 -12.90 1.23
N SER A 132 5.98 -13.75 0.37
CA SER A 132 4.72 -14.43 0.64
C SER A 132 4.98 -15.83 1.15
N GLU A 133 4.03 -16.39 1.90
CA GLU A 133 3.99 -17.83 2.21
C GLU A 133 3.67 -18.67 0.97
N LYS A 134 3.08 -18.06 -0.07
CA LYS A 134 2.84 -18.70 -1.37
C LYS A 134 4.15 -18.74 -2.17
N ALA A 135 4.53 -19.93 -2.61
CA ALA A 135 5.74 -20.14 -3.40
C ALA A 135 5.69 -19.38 -4.73
N GLY A 136 6.84 -18.86 -5.16
CA GLY A 136 7.09 -18.36 -6.52
C GLY A 136 6.98 -16.85 -6.71
N ASN A 137 6.34 -16.10 -5.80
CA ASN A 137 6.16 -14.65 -5.93
C ASN A 137 6.64 -13.88 -4.69
N GLN A 138 7.20 -12.70 -4.92
CA GLN A 138 7.60 -11.72 -3.92
C GLN A 138 7.01 -10.34 -4.25
N MET A 139 7.08 -9.41 -3.29
CA MET A 139 6.63 -8.02 -3.43
C MET A 139 7.83 -7.11 -3.34
N MET A 140 8.06 -6.23 -4.32
CA MET A 140 9.02 -5.15 -4.17
C MET A 140 8.29 -3.86 -3.77
N VAL A 141 8.90 -3.11 -2.86
CA VAL A 141 8.51 -1.76 -2.47
C VAL A 141 9.76 -0.89 -2.62
N LEU A 142 9.72 0.05 -3.57
CA LEU A 142 10.82 0.97 -3.85
C LEU A 142 10.41 2.36 -3.44
N SER A 143 11.19 3.01 -2.58
CA SER A 143 11.11 4.45 -2.41
C SER A 143 11.90 5.11 -3.51
N VAL A 144 11.26 6.01 -4.26
CA VAL A 144 11.90 6.77 -5.34
C VAL A 144 11.79 8.27 -5.04
N GLU A 145 12.73 9.05 -5.56
CA GLU A 145 12.78 10.49 -5.28
C GLU A 145 11.67 11.29 -5.99
N SER A 146 11.14 10.75 -7.08
CA SER A 146 10.13 11.40 -7.90
C SER A 146 9.14 10.39 -8.49
N ALA A 147 8.01 10.89 -8.97
CA ALA A 147 7.02 10.05 -9.65
C ALA A 147 7.65 9.40 -10.89
N ILE A 148 7.51 8.08 -11.02
CA ILE A 148 7.88 7.37 -12.24
C ILE A 148 6.85 7.72 -13.32
N PRO A 149 7.28 8.24 -14.49
CA PRO A 149 6.36 8.52 -15.59
C PRO A 149 5.58 7.27 -15.98
N GLN A 150 4.30 7.44 -16.32
CA GLN A 150 3.42 6.32 -16.68
C GLN A 150 4.00 5.44 -17.79
N THR A 151 4.63 6.07 -18.79
CA THR A 151 5.30 5.37 -19.90
C THR A 151 6.45 4.47 -19.43
N VAL A 152 7.26 4.95 -18.49
CA VAL A 152 8.36 4.17 -17.88
C VAL A 152 7.80 3.04 -17.02
N LEU A 153 6.72 3.29 -16.28
CA LEU A 153 6.05 2.27 -15.48
C LEU A 153 5.45 1.13 -16.33
N GLU A 154 4.90 1.46 -17.51
CA GLU A 154 4.38 0.48 -18.47
C GLU A 154 5.49 -0.36 -19.12
N GLN A 155 6.62 0.27 -19.45
CA GLN A 155 7.81 -0.44 -19.91
C GLN A 155 8.37 -1.37 -18.82
N LEU A 156 8.41 -0.92 -17.56
CA LEU A 156 8.84 -1.76 -16.44
C LEU A 156 7.96 -3.01 -16.28
N LYS A 157 6.63 -2.88 -16.46
CA LYS A 157 5.70 -4.02 -16.43
C LYS A 157 5.95 -5.05 -17.54
N SER A 158 6.61 -4.63 -18.62
CA SER A 158 6.97 -5.52 -19.73
C SER A 158 8.28 -6.29 -19.47
N VAL A 159 9.00 -5.98 -18.38
CA VAL A 159 10.22 -6.71 -18.00
C VAL A 159 9.84 -8.11 -17.51
N ASP A 160 10.46 -9.12 -18.12
CA ASP A 160 10.21 -10.54 -17.79
C ASP A 160 10.38 -10.82 -16.30
N GLY A 161 9.31 -11.30 -15.67
CA GLY A 161 9.20 -11.62 -14.24
C GLY A 161 8.63 -10.50 -13.35
N ILE A 162 8.30 -9.33 -13.91
CA ILE A 162 7.49 -8.32 -13.23
C ILE A 162 6.01 -8.63 -13.48
N LEU A 163 5.23 -8.74 -12.40
CA LEU A 163 3.81 -9.11 -12.46
C LEU A 163 2.89 -7.90 -12.31
N GLY A 164 3.43 -6.78 -11.84
CA GLY A 164 2.73 -5.51 -11.73
C GLY A 164 3.63 -4.43 -11.17
N ALA A 165 3.21 -3.18 -11.31
CA ALA A 165 3.87 -2.02 -10.75
C ALA A 165 2.83 -0.91 -10.55
N THR A 166 2.73 -0.42 -9.33
CA THR A 166 1.78 0.62 -8.93
C THR A 166 2.53 1.72 -8.22
N MET A 167 2.39 2.95 -8.70
CA MET A 167 2.89 4.13 -8.00
C MET A 167 1.89 4.56 -6.94
N VAL A 168 2.39 4.89 -5.75
CA VAL A 168 1.62 5.43 -4.64
C VAL A 168 2.34 6.68 -4.12
N ASN A 169 1.60 7.79 -4.00
CA ASN A 169 2.10 9.01 -3.36
C ASN A 169 1.49 9.14 -1.96
N PHE A 170 2.34 9.08 -0.93
CA PHE A 170 1.88 9.28 0.45
C PHE A 170 1.88 10.74 0.91
N GLU A 171 2.42 11.67 0.12
CA GLU A 171 2.40 13.11 0.42
C GLU A 171 1.08 13.75 0.03
N SER A 172 0.46 13.31 -1.07
CA SER A 172 -0.84 13.84 -1.52
C SER A 172 -2.00 13.55 -0.56
N LEU A 173 -1.83 12.54 0.32
CA LEU A 173 -2.83 12.14 1.32
C LEU A 173 -2.74 12.94 2.63
N ARG A 174 -1.66 13.70 2.83
CA ARG A 174 -1.45 14.53 4.03
C ARG A 174 -2.12 15.91 3.95
N MET A 175 -2.67 16.27 2.78
CA MET A 175 -3.48 17.48 2.57
C MET A 175 -4.97 17.26 2.85
#